data_AF-A0A9W7MU48-F1
#
_entry.id   AF-A0A9W7MU48-F1
#
_cell.length_a   1.000
_cell.length_b   1.000
_cell.length_c   1.000
_cell.angle_alpha   90.00
_cell.angle_beta   90.00
_cell.angle_gamma   90.00
#
_symmetry.space_group_name_H-M   'P 1'
#
loop_
_entity.id
_entity.type
_entity.pdbx_description
1 polymer ?
#
loop_
_entity_poly.entity_id
_entity_poly.type
_entity_poly.pdbx_seq_one_letter_code
_entity_poly.pdbx_strand_id
1 'polypeptide(L)'
;MVKMTKAERRAKLKKSKKEAKKLGKETAKTEEVQPTQQEAALAEVKEDLTAEEAFETKKRKLAELGMALLADPEANTRSLKEMLQFTKDGDISIVKLGLLSLLAVFKDIIPGYRIRLPTEKELEMNVSKEVKKMRFYESTLLSAYKGYLQKLLVLEKQPIFHHVVVRCVCTLLDAVPHFNFRESLLVAVVRNIGSSDDVVRKLCCSTIKSLVTNEGKHGGEATVEAVRLIADHVKAHDCQLHPDSVEWICGTCSASSLLEWFREVSRLIDLDYIGDLMNYLKRLAARGSNSDGSAQIVQSLTVSERLRCCIVAFKVMRSNLNALNVDLQDFFVQLYNLALEYRPGSYQGEVLAETLMIFFKYSSLNNFIYLMHMSKNKIVLYFLYDV
;
A
#
# COMPACT_ATOMS: atom_id res chain seq x y z
N MET A 1 21.75 76.40 -31.27
CA MET A 1 20.68 76.80 -30.32
C MET A 1 19.63 77.62 -31.05
N VAL A 2 18.43 77.10 -31.26
CA VAL A 2 17.24 77.94 -31.48
C VAL A 2 16.16 77.39 -30.53
N LYS A 3 15.97 78.07 -29.40
CA LYS A 3 14.97 77.69 -28.40
C LYS A 3 13.59 78.05 -28.97
N MET A 4 12.74 77.05 -29.23
CA MET A 4 11.34 77.26 -29.59
C MET A 4 10.64 78.17 -28.58
N THR A 5 9.83 79.11 -29.07
CA THR A 5 9.16 80.10 -28.22
C THR A 5 7.94 79.49 -27.51
N LYS A 6 7.56 80.06 -26.36
CA LYS A 6 6.46 79.58 -25.50
C LYS A 6 5.11 79.52 -26.23
N ALA A 7 4.95 80.27 -27.32
CA ALA A 7 3.77 80.26 -28.18
C ALA A 7 3.67 78.99 -29.06
N GLU A 8 4.80 78.53 -29.63
CA GLU A 8 4.85 77.37 -30.53
C GLU A 8 4.60 76.05 -29.77
N ARG A 9 5.04 75.97 -28.51
CA ARG A 9 4.76 74.82 -27.63
C ARG A 9 3.28 74.73 -27.26
N ARG A 10 2.60 75.87 -27.07
CA ARG A 10 1.15 75.91 -26.77
C ARG A 10 0.28 75.56 -28.00
N ALA A 11 0.73 75.92 -29.21
CA ALA A 11 0.05 75.54 -30.43
C ALA A 11 0.11 74.03 -30.71
N LYS A 12 1.27 73.39 -30.50
CA LYS A 12 1.42 71.93 -30.62
C LYS A 12 0.58 71.16 -29.60
N LEU A 13 0.49 71.64 -28.35
CA LEU A 13 -0.32 71.01 -27.30
C LEU A 13 -1.84 71.18 -27.54
N LYS A 14 -2.28 72.26 -28.18
CA LYS A 14 -3.69 72.44 -28.60
C LYS A 14 -4.05 71.57 -29.80
N LYS A 15 -3.12 71.32 -30.72
CA LYS A 15 -3.34 70.45 -31.89
C LYS A 15 -3.45 68.97 -31.48
N SER A 16 -2.57 68.49 -30.59
CA SER A 16 -2.63 67.12 -30.07
C SER A 16 -3.86 66.86 -29.18
N LYS A 17 -4.32 67.85 -28.38
CA LYS A 17 -5.60 67.74 -27.64
C LYS A 17 -6.84 67.73 -28.55
N LYS A 18 -6.78 68.37 -29.73
CA LYS A 18 -7.91 68.39 -30.68
C LYS A 18 -7.98 67.11 -31.51
N GLU A 19 -6.85 66.46 -31.76
CA GLU A 19 -6.75 65.13 -32.39
C GLU A 19 -7.16 64.01 -31.42
N ALA A 20 -6.73 64.06 -30.14
CA ALA A 20 -7.19 63.13 -29.11
C ALA A 20 -8.71 63.22 -28.82
N LYS A 21 -9.31 64.41 -28.97
CA LYS A 21 -10.76 64.61 -28.82
C LYS A 21 -11.57 64.24 -30.08
N LYS A 22 -10.93 64.07 -31.24
CA LYS A 22 -11.56 63.54 -32.46
C LYS A 22 -11.56 62.01 -32.49
N LEU A 23 -10.51 61.35 -31.98
CA LEU A 23 -10.48 59.88 -31.88
C LEU A 23 -11.42 59.32 -30.79
N GLY A 24 -11.75 60.12 -29.77
CA GLY A 24 -12.69 59.74 -28.71
C GLY A 24 -14.17 60.00 -29.02
N LYS A 25 -14.53 60.38 -30.26
CA LYS A 25 -15.92 60.74 -30.62
C LYS A 25 -16.52 59.93 -31.79
N GLU A 26 -15.87 58.84 -32.19
CA GLU A 26 -16.39 57.91 -33.22
C GLU A 26 -16.83 56.54 -32.67
N THR A 27 -16.75 56.31 -31.35
CA THR A 27 -17.23 55.07 -30.71
C THR A 27 -18.23 55.35 -29.58
N ALA A 28 -19.19 56.25 -29.82
CA ALA A 28 -20.31 56.44 -28.91
C ALA A 28 -21.61 56.76 -29.68
N LYS A 29 -22.31 55.68 -30.05
CA LYS A 29 -23.70 55.50 -30.53
C LYS A 29 -23.61 54.30 -31.49
N THR A 30 -23.96 53.07 -31.12
CA THR A 30 -25.16 52.54 -30.49
C THR A 30 -24.76 51.13 -30.03
N GLU A 31 -24.94 50.73 -28.77
CA GLU A 31 -25.90 49.71 -28.32
C GLU A 31 -25.49 49.27 -26.90
N GLU A 32 -26.44 48.67 -26.21
CA GLU A 32 -26.63 48.63 -24.76
C GLU A 32 -25.66 47.73 -23.97
N VAL A 33 -25.34 48.18 -22.76
CA VAL A 33 -25.09 47.41 -21.51
C VAL A 33 -24.83 45.90 -21.65
N GLN A 34 -23.57 45.48 -21.50
CA GLN A 34 -23.15 44.38 -20.60
C GLN A 34 -21.68 44.57 -20.15
N PRO A 35 -21.42 45.22 -19.01
CA PRO A 35 -20.13 45.18 -18.33
C PRO A 35 -20.18 44.09 -17.25
N THR A 36 -19.80 42.85 -17.57
CA THR A 36 -19.69 41.80 -16.51
C THR A 36 -18.80 40.61 -16.86
N GLN A 37 -18.59 40.28 -18.15
CA GLN A 37 -17.88 39.03 -18.51
C GLN A 37 -16.36 39.21 -18.65
N GLN A 38 -15.88 40.34 -19.19
CA GLN A 38 -14.43 40.57 -19.36
C GLN A 38 -13.71 40.91 -18.05
N GLU A 39 -14.36 41.61 -17.12
CA GLU A 39 -13.78 41.98 -15.83
C GLU A 39 -13.79 40.79 -14.85
N ALA A 40 -14.82 39.93 -14.93
CA ALA A 40 -14.87 38.64 -14.25
C ALA A 40 -13.83 37.66 -14.81
N ALA A 41 -13.70 37.52 -16.13
CA ALA A 41 -12.69 36.64 -16.73
C ALA A 41 -11.25 37.14 -16.47
N LEU A 42 -11.01 38.45 -16.43
CA LEU A 42 -9.69 39.00 -16.10
C LEU A 42 -9.37 38.89 -14.60
N ALA A 43 -10.39 38.89 -13.73
CA ALA A 43 -10.25 38.63 -12.30
C ALA A 43 -10.01 37.14 -12.03
N GLU A 44 -10.73 36.25 -12.70
CA GLU A 44 -10.57 34.79 -12.64
C GLU A 44 -9.18 34.37 -13.12
N VAL A 45 -8.71 34.89 -14.27
CA VAL A 45 -7.35 34.62 -14.76
C VAL A 45 -6.27 35.17 -13.83
N LYS A 46 -6.49 36.33 -13.18
CA LYS A 46 -5.54 36.87 -12.18
C LYS A 46 -5.54 36.05 -10.89
N GLU A 47 -6.71 35.58 -10.46
CA GLU A 47 -6.86 34.73 -9.28
C GLU A 47 -6.16 33.37 -9.51
N ASP A 48 -6.37 32.76 -10.68
CA ASP A 48 -5.71 31.52 -11.09
C ASP A 48 -4.19 31.68 -11.19
N LEU A 49 -3.70 32.79 -11.78
CA LEU A 49 -2.26 33.11 -11.82
C LEU A 49 -1.68 33.26 -10.40
N THR A 50 -2.40 33.93 -9.49
CA THR A 50 -1.93 34.08 -8.10
C THR A 50 -1.97 32.76 -7.32
N ALA A 51 -2.93 31.88 -7.62
CA ALA A 51 -3.01 30.55 -7.03
C ALA A 51 -1.87 29.65 -7.51
N GLU A 52 -1.52 29.71 -8.80
CA GLU A 52 -0.41 28.98 -9.39
C GLU A 52 0.96 29.48 -8.86
N GLU A 53 1.15 30.80 -8.73
CA GLU A 53 2.33 31.39 -8.10
C GLU A 53 2.46 31.01 -6.61
N ALA A 54 1.33 30.96 -5.89
CA ALA A 54 1.31 30.50 -4.50
C ALA A 54 1.65 29.00 -4.38
N PHE A 55 1.14 28.17 -5.29
CA PHE A 55 1.47 26.75 -5.37
C PHE A 55 2.97 26.52 -5.60
N GLU A 56 3.53 27.19 -6.61
CA GLU A 56 4.96 27.06 -6.92
C GLU A 56 5.86 27.61 -5.79
N THR A 57 5.41 28.67 -5.09
CA THR A 57 6.11 29.18 -3.91
C THR A 57 6.11 28.16 -2.77
N LYS A 58 4.97 27.50 -2.49
CA LYS A 58 4.87 26.46 -1.45
C LYS A 58 5.70 25.23 -1.80
N LYS A 59 5.67 24.81 -3.07
CA LYS A 59 6.48 23.71 -3.60
C LYS A 59 7.98 23.99 -3.49
N ARG A 60 8.43 25.21 -3.81
CA ARG A 60 9.83 25.63 -3.64
C ARG A 60 10.25 25.60 -2.17
N LYS A 61 9.43 26.17 -1.27
CA LYS A 61 9.69 26.14 0.18
C LYS A 61 9.79 24.70 0.71
N LEU A 62 8.91 23.81 0.26
CA LEU A 62 8.96 22.40 0.65
C LEU A 62 10.27 21.72 0.20
N ALA A 63 10.74 22.03 -1.01
CA ALA A 63 12.02 21.53 -1.51
C ALA A 63 13.22 22.09 -0.73
N GLU A 64 13.22 23.39 -0.42
CA GLU A 64 14.26 24.04 0.40
C GLU A 64 14.34 23.41 1.79
N LEU A 65 13.19 23.21 2.46
CA LEU A 65 13.12 22.55 3.76
C LEU A 65 13.62 21.10 3.69
N GLY A 66 13.23 20.35 2.65
CA GLY A 66 13.68 18.97 2.44
C GLY A 66 15.19 18.87 2.23
N MET A 67 15.77 19.73 1.38
CA MET A 67 17.21 19.75 1.13
C MET A 67 18.01 20.14 2.37
N ALA A 68 17.57 21.16 3.10
CA ALA A 68 18.23 21.56 4.35
C ALA A 68 18.23 20.44 5.39
N LEU A 69 17.12 19.71 5.49
CA LEU A 69 16.96 18.61 6.42
C LEU A 69 17.80 17.38 6.05
N LEU A 70 17.94 17.07 4.76
CA LEU A 70 18.83 16.01 4.28
C LEU A 70 20.32 16.39 4.43
N ALA A 71 20.66 17.67 4.33
CA ALA A 71 22.03 18.14 4.47
C ALA A 71 22.54 18.09 5.92
N ASP A 72 21.72 18.54 6.88
CA ASP A 72 22.00 18.41 8.32
C ASP A 72 20.69 18.22 9.10
N PRO A 73 20.33 16.98 9.45
CA PRO A 73 19.07 16.72 10.13
C PRO A 73 19.07 17.18 11.60
N GLU A 74 20.24 17.20 12.26
CA GLU A 74 20.35 17.62 13.66
C GLU A 74 20.18 19.14 13.82
N ALA A 75 20.71 19.93 12.88
CA ALA A 75 20.55 21.39 12.89
C ALA A 75 19.13 21.83 12.49
N ASN A 76 18.47 21.06 11.63
CA ASN A 76 17.21 21.46 10.98
C ASN A 76 15.96 20.75 11.54
N THR A 77 15.98 20.32 12.80
CA THR A 77 14.85 19.63 13.45
C THR A 77 13.50 20.36 13.40
N ARG A 78 13.50 21.69 13.26
CA ARG A 78 12.27 22.49 13.11
C ARG A 78 11.62 22.30 11.75
N SER A 79 12.41 22.06 10.70
CA SER A 79 11.95 21.86 9.33
C SER A 79 11.00 20.66 9.23
N LEU A 80 11.19 19.60 10.03
CA LEU A 80 10.24 18.47 10.11
C LEU A 80 8.83 18.91 10.51
N LYS A 81 8.72 19.79 11.51
CA LYS A 81 7.42 20.29 11.99
C LYS A 81 6.80 21.23 10.96
N GLU A 82 7.61 22.02 10.26
CA GLU A 82 7.13 22.91 9.19
C GLU A 82 6.64 22.12 7.99
N MET A 83 7.38 21.10 7.53
CA MET A 83 6.95 20.18 6.47
C MET A 83 5.64 19.47 6.81
N LEU A 84 5.42 19.12 8.08
CA LEU A 84 4.15 18.57 8.54
C LEU A 84 2.97 19.55 8.41
N GLN A 85 3.18 20.87 8.47
CA GLN A 85 2.08 21.82 8.28
C GLN A 85 1.59 21.86 6.83
N PHE A 86 2.46 21.64 5.84
CA PHE A 86 2.04 21.54 4.44
C PHE A 86 1.08 20.37 4.18
N THR A 87 1.10 19.33 5.03
CA THR A 87 0.13 18.23 4.96
C THR A 87 -1.28 18.60 5.45
N LYS A 88 -1.44 19.80 6.01
CA LYS A 88 -2.73 20.36 6.46
C LYS A 88 -3.19 21.54 5.60
N ASP A 89 -2.53 21.77 4.48
CA ASP A 89 -2.92 22.83 3.54
C ASP A 89 -4.32 22.56 2.95
N GLY A 90 -4.98 23.62 2.50
CA GLY A 90 -6.28 23.51 1.83
C GLY A 90 -6.16 22.92 0.41
N ASP A 91 -4.98 23.06 -0.21
CA ASP A 91 -4.72 22.51 -1.54
C ASP A 91 -4.32 21.03 -1.48
N ILE A 92 -5.13 20.19 -2.12
CA ILE A 92 -4.95 18.73 -2.25
C ILE A 92 -3.58 18.39 -2.85
N SER A 93 -3.12 19.15 -3.84
CA SER A 93 -1.87 18.90 -4.55
C SER A 93 -0.67 19.15 -3.63
N ILE A 94 -0.71 20.22 -2.84
CA ILE A 94 0.32 20.52 -1.84
C ILE A 94 0.32 19.46 -0.73
N VAL A 95 -0.85 19.00 -0.28
CA VAL A 95 -0.93 17.93 0.72
C VAL A 95 -0.29 16.65 0.18
N LYS A 96 -0.62 16.22 -1.04
CA LYS A 96 -0.01 15.03 -1.68
C LYS A 96 1.51 15.18 -1.82
N LEU A 97 1.98 16.35 -2.23
CA LEU A 97 3.40 16.64 -2.35
C LEU A 97 4.10 16.58 -0.98
N GLY A 98 3.50 17.21 0.03
CA GLY A 98 3.99 17.20 1.41
C GLY A 98 4.14 15.79 1.98
N LEU A 99 3.15 14.92 1.75
CA LEU A 99 3.22 13.52 2.19
C LEU A 99 4.38 12.77 1.52
N LEU A 100 4.55 12.92 0.20
CA LEU A 100 5.60 12.23 -0.55
C LEU A 100 7.00 12.78 -0.23
N SER A 101 7.13 14.09 -0.02
CA SER A 101 8.39 14.71 0.40
C SER A 101 8.79 14.27 1.80
N LEU A 102 7.84 14.21 2.74
CA LEU A 102 8.08 13.68 4.09
C LEU A 102 8.48 12.21 4.05
N LEU A 103 7.84 11.38 3.22
CA LEU A 103 8.25 9.99 3.02
C LEU A 103 9.71 9.89 2.57
N ALA A 104 10.12 10.68 1.58
CA ALA A 104 11.48 10.65 1.06
C ALA A 104 12.50 11.05 2.14
N VAL A 105 12.20 12.10 2.89
CA VAL A 105 13.00 12.57 4.03
C VAL A 105 13.11 11.48 5.10
N PHE A 106 11.99 10.91 5.55
CA PHE A 106 12.00 9.91 6.62
C PHE A 106 12.81 8.67 6.25
N LYS A 107 12.75 8.22 4.99
CA LYS A 107 13.55 7.07 4.54
C LYS A 107 15.06 7.29 4.66
N ASP A 108 15.52 8.54 4.55
CA ASP A 108 16.94 8.88 4.57
C ASP A 108 17.44 9.17 6.00
N ILE A 109 16.64 9.88 6.80
CA ILE A 109 17.02 10.30 8.15
C ILE A 109 16.79 9.24 9.24
N ILE A 110 15.96 8.22 8.97
CA ILE A 110 15.62 7.19 9.97
C ILE A 110 16.85 6.31 10.23
N PRO A 111 17.28 6.15 11.50
CA PRO A 111 18.41 5.30 11.83
C PRO A 111 18.10 3.80 11.63
N GLY A 112 19.16 3.02 11.47
CA GLY A 112 19.11 1.55 11.42
C GLY A 112 18.78 0.86 12.75
N TYR A 113 18.42 1.62 13.79
CA TYR A 113 18.09 1.13 15.12
C TYR A 113 16.77 1.71 15.62
N ARG A 114 16.17 1.05 16.61
CA ARG A 114 14.93 1.50 17.25
C ARG A 114 15.25 2.55 18.31
N ILE A 115 14.63 3.72 18.23
CA ILE A 115 14.81 4.80 19.20
C ILE A 115 14.07 4.44 20.48
N ARG A 116 14.78 4.45 21.61
CA ARG A 116 14.22 4.31 22.95
C ARG A 116 14.19 5.68 23.63
N LEU A 117 13.01 6.13 24.04
CA LEU A 117 12.90 7.37 24.80
C LEU A 117 13.56 7.20 26.18
N PRO A 118 14.33 8.19 26.66
CA PRO A 118 14.91 8.17 28.00
C PRO A 118 13.84 8.04 29.09
N THR A 119 14.16 7.29 30.13
CA THR A 119 13.33 7.17 31.34
C THR A 119 13.46 8.41 32.22
N GLU A 120 12.49 8.65 33.11
CA GLU A 120 12.50 9.81 34.03
C GLU A 120 13.80 9.90 34.85
N LYS A 121 14.29 8.75 35.33
CA LYS A 121 15.58 8.64 36.05
C LYS A 121 16.79 9.03 35.19
N GLU A 122 16.76 8.73 33.89
CA GLU A 122 17.85 9.08 32.95
C GLU A 122 17.78 10.54 32.47
N LEU A 123 16.61 11.17 32.58
CA LEU A 123 16.39 12.60 32.30
C LEU A 123 16.89 13.49 33.44
N GLU A 124 16.75 13.02 34.68
CA GLU A 124 17.26 13.69 35.88
C GLU A 124 18.80 13.67 35.96
N MET A 125 19.44 12.72 35.29
CA MET A 125 20.89 12.60 35.27
C MET A 125 21.54 13.66 34.37
N ASN A 126 22.56 14.36 34.88
CA ASN A 126 23.34 15.32 34.11
C ASN A 126 24.19 14.59 33.06
N VAL A 127 23.81 14.74 31.78
CA VAL A 127 24.56 14.22 30.63
C VAL A 127 25.32 15.34 29.90
N SER A 128 26.32 14.96 29.08
CA SER A 128 27.12 15.90 28.30
C SER A 128 26.27 16.68 27.28
N LYS A 129 26.81 17.78 26.75
CA LYS A 129 26.10 18.62 25.76
C LYS A 129 25.77 17.83 24.49
N GLU A 130 26.67 16.96 24.07
CA GLU A 130 26.54 16.10 22.90
C GLU A 130 25.42 15.07 23.10
N VAL A 131 25.37 14.43 24.27
CA VAL A 131 24.31 13.48 24.61
C VAL A 131 22.95 14.18 24.72
N LYS A 132 22.90 15.41 25.25
CA LYS A 132 21.66 16.21 25.26
C LYS A 132 21.18 16.53 23.85
N LYS A 133 22.09 16.91 22.95
CA LYS A 133 21.78 17.21 21.54
C LYS A 133 21.21 15.99 20.82
N MET A 134 21.87 14.84 20.96
CA MET A 134 21.43 13.57 20.38
C MET A 134 20.03 13.16 20.87
N ARG A 135 19.80 13.18 22.19
CA ARG A 135 18.48 12.87 22.79
C ARG A 135 17.38 13.81 22.30
N PHE A 136 17.69 15.10 22.18
CA PHE A 136 16.74 16.08 21.66
C PHE A 136 16.38 15.83 20.20
N TYR A 137 17.37 15.50 19.38
CA TYR A 137 17.17 15.14 17.98
C TYR A 137 16.28 13.89 17.87
N GLU A 138 16.64 12.80 18.54
CA GLU A 138 15.88 11.54 18.53
C GLU A 138 14.44 11.71 19.00
N SER A 139 14.23 12.44 20.10
CA SER A 139 12.89 12.73 20.62
C SER A 139 12.06 13.54 19.62
N THR A 140 12.67 14.54 18.98
CA THR A 140 12.00 15.36 17.98
C THR A 140 11.68 14.58 16.72
N LEU A 141 12.61 13.74 16.23
CA LEU A 141 12.42 12.85 15.10
C LEU A 141 11.26 11.89 15.35
N LEU A 142 11.27 11.22 16.51
CA LEU A 142 10.22 10.27 16.88
C LEU A 142 8.85 10.95 17.03
N SER A 143 8.80 12.15 17.61
CA SER A 143 7.57 12.94 17.71
C SER A 143 7.04 13.40 16.35
N ALA A 144 7.92 13.86 15.46
CA ALA A 144 7.55 14.27 14.11
C ALA A 144 7.05 13.07 13.29
N TYR A 145 7.76 11.94 13.39
CA TYR A 145 7.38 10.69 12.74
C TYR A 145 6.01 10.19 13.23
N LYS A 146 5.77 10.20 14.55
CA LYS A 146 4.45 9.87 15.11
C LYS A 146 3.35 10.78 14.54
N GLY A 147 3.60 12.08 14.46
CA GLY A 147 2.66 13.05 13.88
C GLY A 147 2.38 12.79 12.40
N TYR A 148 3.41 12.41 11.63
CA TYR A 148 3.27 12.01 10.23
C TYR A 148 2.39 10.76 10.08
N LEU A 149 2.64 9.71 10.87
CA LEU A 149 1.85 8.48 10.84
C LEU A 149 0.38 8.73 11.18
N GLN A 150 0.11 9.51 12.23
CA GLN A 150 -1.27 9.88 12.59
C GLN A 150 -1.96 10.62 11.45
N LYS A 151 -1.25 11.51 10.77
CA LYS A 151 -1.81 12.24 9.62
C LYS A 151 -2.10 11.31 8.44
N LEU A 152 -1.22 10.36 8.15
CA LEU A 152 -1.47 9.32 7.14
C LEU A 152 -2.75 8.54 7.46
N LEU A 153 -2.90 8.03 8.68
CA LEU A 153 -4.08 7.25 9.09
C LEU A 153 -5.40 8.04 9.02
N VAL A 154 -5.36 9.36 9.26
CA VAL A 154 -6.53 10.22 9.10
C VAL A 154 -6.87 10.42 7.63
N LEU A 155 -5.87 10.66 6.78
CA LEU A 155 -6.06 10.87 5.34
C LEU A 155 -6.37 9.58 4.58
N GLU A 156 -5.99 8.41 5.11
CA GLU A 156 -6.30 7.08 4.56
C GLU A 156 -7.81 6.90 4.32
N LYS A 157 -8.63 7.44 5.24
CA LYS A 157 -10.09 7.36 5.18
C LYS A 157 -10.71 8.22 4.09
N GLN A 158 -9.94 9.15 3.51
CA GLN A 158 -10.40 10.03 2.45
C GLN A 158 -10.02 9.44 1.08
N PRO A 159 -10.98 9.20 0.18
CA PRO A 159 -10.71 8.52 -1.11
C PRO A 159 -9.71 9.30 -1.99
N ILE A 160 -9.69 10.63 -1.88
CA ILE A 160 -8.81 11.53 -2.64
C ILE A 160 -7.32 11.28 -2.36
N PHE A 161 -7.00 10.90 -1.11
CA PHE A 161 -5.63 10.68 -0.64
C PHE A 161 -5.28 9.20 -0.51
N HIS A 162 -6.27 8.31 -0.55
CA HIS A 162 -6.14 6.89 -0.26
C HIS A 162 -4.95 6.23 -0.97
N HIS A 163 -4.86 6.35 -2.31
CA HIS A 163 -3.74 5.82 -3.10
C HIS A 163 -2.37 6.32 -2.64
N VAL A 164 -2.25 7.63 -2.42
CA VAL A 164 -0.98 8.26 -2.03
C VAL A 164 -0.57 7.81 -0.63
N VAL A 165 -1.54 7.76 0.28
CA VAL A 165 -1.32 7.35 1.67
C VAL A 165 -0.90 5.89 1.75
N VAL A 166 -1.63 4.97 1.10
CA VAL A 166 -1.27 3.55 1.08
C VAL A 166 0.14 3.38 0.50
N ARG A 167 0.45 4.10 -0.59
CA ARG A 167 1.79 4.06 -1.17
C ARG A 167 2.87 4.53 -0.20
N CYS A 168 2.61 5.59 0.56
CA CYS A 168 3.53 6.05 1.59
C CYS A 168 3.72 5.01 2.69
N VAL A 169 2.64 4.42 3.20
CA VAL A 169 2.67 3.40 4.26
C VAL A 169 3.43 2.16 3.80
N CYS A 170 3.10 1.61 2.63
CA CYS A 170 3.77 0.45 2.04
C CYS A 170 5.26 0.69 1.82
N THR A 171 5.62 1.82 1.20
CA THR A 171 7.02 2.15 0.91
C THR A 171 7.83 2.34 2.20
N LEU A 172 7.22 2.89 3.25
CA LEU A 172 7.88 3.10 4.53
C LEU A 172 8.11 1.77 5.27
N LEU A 173 7.11 0.89 5.27
CA LEU A 173 7.22 -0.45 5.85
C LEU A 173 8.28 -1.30 5.13
N ASP A 174 8.37 -1.21 3.80
CA ASP A 174 9.40 -1.91 3.03
C ASP A 174 10.82 -1.36 3.28
N ALA A 175 10.94 -0.05 3.55
CA ALA A 175 12.23 0.61 3.76
C ALA A 175 12.78 0.41 5.17
N VAL A 176 11.94 0.57 6.20
CA VAL A 176 12.35 0.60 7.62
C VAL A 176 11.41 -0.24 8.51
N PRO A 177 11.27 -1.55 8.26
CA PRO A 177 10.36 -2.42 9.02
C PRO A 177 10.72 -2.58 10.51
N HIS A 178 11.98 -2.31 10.87
CA HIS A 178 12.52 -2.40 12.24
C HIS A 178 12.22 -1.16 13.10
N PHE A 179 11.81 -0.06 12.50
CA PHE A 179 11.69 1.22 13.18
C PHE A 179 10.44 1.30 14.10
N ASN A 180 10.40 2.30 14.97
CA ASN A 180 9.30 2.50 15.91
C ASN A 180 7.94 2.61 15.19
N PHE A 181 6.85 2.23 15.89
CA PHE A 181 5.46 2.27 15.39
C PHE A 181 5.16 1.38 14.17
N ARG A 182 5.97 0.31 13.95
CA ARG A 182 5.69 -0.69 12.89
C ARG A 182 4.27 -1.26 12.97
N GLU A 183 3.74 -1.45 14.18
CA GLU A 183 2.40 -2.01 14.42
C GLU A 183 1.31 -1.18 13.73
N SER A 184 1.43 0.16 13.80
CA SER A 184 0.48 1.08 13.16
C SER A 184 0.54 1.01 11.64
N LEU A 185 1.74 0.81 11.07
CA LEU A 185 1.91 0.62 9.63
C LEU A 185 1.35 -0.73 9.19
N LEU A 186 1.67 -1.80 9.93
CA LEU A 186 1.19 -3.15 9.64
C LEU A 186 -0.34 -3.23 9.67
N VAL A 187 -0.98 -2.68 10.69
CA VAL A 187 -2.45 -2.64 10.77
C VAL A 187 -3.06 -1.92 9.56
N ALA A 188 -2.46 -0.81 9.11
CA ALA A 188 -2.93 -0.07 7.95
C ALA A 188 -2.74 -0.86 6.64
N VAL A 189 -1.58 -1.51 6.44
CA VAL A 189 -1.34 -2.35 5.25
C VAL A 189 -2.31 -3.53 5.22
N VAL A 190 -2.45 -4.24 6.34
CA VAL A 190 -3.29 -5.44 6.44
C VAL A 190 -4.75 -5.13 6.17
N ARG A 191 -5.27 -4.01 6.71
CA ARG A 191 -6.65 -3.57 6.44
C ARG A 191 -6.93 -3.39 4.94
N ASN A 192 -5.94 -2.96 4.16
CA ASN A 192 -6.08 -2.66 2.75
C ASN A 192 -5.79 -3.86 1.82
N ILE A 193 -5.42 -5.02 2.37
CA ILE A 193 -5.22 -6.26 1.58
C ILE A 193 -6.52 -6.73 0.91
N GLY A 194 -7.67 -6.49 1.54
CA GLY A 194 -9.00 -6.82 1.02
C GLY A 194 -9.71 -5.67 0.30
N SER A 195 -9.02 -4.57 -0.05
CA SER A 195 -9.65 -3.40 -0.67
C SER A 195 -10.29 -3.73 -2.03
N SER A 196 -11.36 -3.02 -2.40
CA SER A 196 -11.95 -3.14 -3.75
C SER A 196 -11.02 -2.60 -4.84
N ASP A 197 -10.07 -1.75 -4.48
CA ASP A 197 -9.12 -1.14 -5.41
C ASP A 197 -7.93 -2.07 -5.70
N ASP A 198 -7.79 -2.46 -6.97
CA ASP A 198 -6.76 -3.38 -7.43
C ASP A 198 -5.33 -2.89 -7.19
N VAL A 199 -5.08 -1.60 -7.39
CA VAL A 199 -3.74 -1.02 -7.24
C VAL A 199 -3.33 -1.02 -5.77
N VAL A 200 -4.25 -0.63 -4.89
CA VAL A 200 -4.05 -0.62 -3.44
C VAL A 200 -3.81 -2.03 -2.93
N ARG A 201 -4.67 -3.00 -3.29
CA ARG A 201 -4.48 -4.39 -2.86
C ARG A 201 -3.13 -4.94 -3.31
N LYS A 202 -2.78 -4.80 -4.59
CA LYS A 202 -1.53 -5.35 -5.14
C LYS A 202 -0.31 -4.74 -4.46
N LEU A 203 -0.36 -3.44 -4.17
CA LEU A 203 0.72 -2.77 -3.44
C LEU A 203 0.87 -3.32 -2.02
N CYS A 204 -0.23 -3.46 -1.26
CA CYS A 204 -0.20 -4.03 0.08
C CYS A 204 0.28 -5.50 0.07
N CYS A 205 -0.23 -6.32 -0.84
CA CYS A 205 0.16 -7.72 -0.99
C CYS A 205 1.65 -7.85 -1.33
N SER A 206 2.16 -7.01 -2.23
CA SER A 206 3.58 -6.97 -2.59
C SER A 206 4.46 -6.58 -1.40
N THR A 207 4.05 -5.59 -0.60
CA THR A 207 4.78 -5.16 0.59
C THR A 207 4.82 -6.26 1.65
N ILE A 208 3.71 -6.95 1.92
CA ILE A 208 3.71 -8.07 2.88
C ILE A 208 4.59 -9.21 2.38
N LYS A 209 4.50 -9.56 1.09
CA LYS A 209 5.40 -10.55 0.48
C LYS A 209 6.86 -10.17 0.64
N SER A 210 7.20 -8.90 0.37
CA SER A 210 8.54 -8.36 0.55
C SER A 210 9.00 -8.43 2.01
N LEU A 211 8.12 -8.11 2.96
CA LEU A 211 8.40 -8.18 4.40
C LEU A 211 8.73 -9.61 4.86
N VAL A 212 7.93 -10.58 4.42
CA VAL A 212 8.11 -12.01 4.74
C VAL A 212 9.33 -12.60 4.05
N THR A 213 9.66 -12.17 2.83
CA THR A 213 10.83 -12.69 2.11
C THR A 213 12.14 -12.12 2.67
N ASN A 214 12.11 -10.90 3.19
CA ASN A 214 13.30 -10.17 3.67
C ASN A 214 13.42 -10.17 5.21
N GLU A 215 13.23 -11.33 5.86
CA GLU A 215 13.23 -11.43 7.33
C GLU A 215 14.51 -10.93 7.99
N GLY A 216 15.64 -11.07 7.30
CA GLY A 216 16.94 -10.59 7.78
C GLY A 216 17.01 -9.09 8.06
N LYS A 217 16.11 -8.27 7.49
CA LYS A 217 16.09 -6.81 7.74
C LYS A 217 15.51 -6.42 9.10
N HIS A 218 14.69 -7.28 9.70
CA HIS A 218 13.92 -6.94 10.90
C HIS A 218 13.93 -8.04 11.97
N GLY A 219 14.72 -9.11 11.76
CA GLY A 219 14.89 -10.20 12.73
C GLY A 219 13.67 -11.10 12.86
N GLY A 220 12.74 -11.08 11.89
CA GLY A 220 11.54 -11.93 11.86
C GLY A 220 10.38 -11.45 12.73
N GLU A 221 10.60 -10.53 13.67
CA GLU A 221 9.53 -10.05 14.56
C GLU A 221 8.38 -9.36 13.81
N ALA A 222 8.71 -8.53 12.81
CA ALA A 222 7.70 -7.84 12.00
C ALA A 222 6.92 -8.82 11.12
N THR A 223 7.55 -9.93 10.70
CA THR A 223 6.83 -11.02 10.02
C THR A 223 5.79 -11.61 10.96
N VAL A 224 6.19 -12.10 12.14
CA VAL A 224 5.26 -12.75 13.08
C VAL A 224 4.06 -11.86 13.41
N GLU A 225 4.31 -10.57 13.62
CA GLU A 225 3.27 -9.59 13.89
C GLU A 225 2.32 -9.37 12.69
N ALA A 226 2.87 -9.22 11.48
CA ALA A 226 2.09 -9.12 10.25
C ALA A 226 1.20 -10.34 10.06
N VAL A 227 1.74 -11.54 10.30
CA VAL A 227 1.05 -12.81 10.19
C VAL A 227 -0.14 -12.88 11.15
N ARG A 228 0.06 -12.49 12.41
CA ARG A 228 -1.01 -12.44 13.41
C ARG A 228 -2.12 -11.48 13.01
N LEU A 229 -1.77 -10.28 12.57
CA LEU A 229 -2.74 -9.28 12.12
C LEU A 229 -3.53 -9.75 10.90
N ILE A 230 -2.89 -10.48 9.98
CA ILE A 230 -3.55 -11.05 8.81
C ILE A 230 -4.51 -12.15 9.25
N ALA A 231 -4.11 -13.05 10.15
CA ALA A 231 -5.00 -14.06 10.69
C ALA A 231 -6.24 -13.43 11.34
N ASP A 232 -6.07 -12.38 12.14
CA ASP A 232 -7.17 -11.64 12.75
C ASP A 232 -8.03 -10.94 11.69
N HIS A 233 -7.43 -10.41 10.63
CA HIS A 233 -8.16 -9.82 9.50
C HIS A 233 -8.97 -10.86 8.72
N VAL A 234 -8.42 -12.06 8.47
CA VAL A 234 -9.11 -13.18 7.81
C VAL A 234 -10.31 -13.62 8.66
N LYS A 235 -10.11 -13.77 9.98
CA LYS A 235 -11.17 -14.09 10.94
C LYS A 235 -12.30 -13.05 10.92
N ALA A 236 -11.94 -11.77 10.91
CA ALA A 236 -12.92 -10.67 10.92
C ALA A 236 -13.76 -10.58 9.62
N HIS A 237 -13.33 -11.20 8.53
CA HIS A 237 -14.02 -11.19 7.23
C HIS A 237 -14.58 -12.56 6.83
N ASP A 238 -14.77 -13.48 7.79
CA ASP A 238 -15.28 -14.85 7.55
C ASP A 238 -14.53 -15.57 6.41
N CYS A 239 -13.21 -15.37 6.39
CA CYS A 239 -12.29 -15.81 5.36
C CYS A 239 -12.54 -15.25 3.94
N GLN A 240 -13.50 -14.36 3.70
CA GLN A 240 -13.78 -13.79 2.39
C GLN A 240 -12.70 -12.79 1.97
N LEU A 241 -11.67 -13.29 1.29
CA LEU A 241 -10.55 -12.48 0.78
C LEU A 241 -10.57 -12.40 -0.74
N HIS A 242 -9.94 -11.36 -1.29
CA HIS A 242 -9.77 -11.26 -2.73
C HIS A 242 -8.78 -12.34 -3.24
N PRO A 243 -8.96 -12.91 -4.46
CA PRO A 243 -8.03 -13.86 -5.07
C PRO A 243 -6.55 -13.44 -4.99
N ASP A 244 -6.19 -12.21 -5.34
CA ASP A 244 -4.82 -11.68 -5.18
C ASP A 244 -4.27 -11.81 -3.76
N SER A 245 -5.12 -11.60 -2.75
CA SER A 245 -4.77 -11.74 -1.34
C SER A 245 -4.44 -13.20 -1.01
N VAL A 246 -5.10 -14.15 -1.67
CA VAL A 246 -4.84 -15.59 -1.53
C VAL A 246 -3.63 -16.00 -2.36
N GLU A 247 -3.42 -15.40 -3.53
CA GLU A 247 -2.30 -15.68 -4.41
C GLU A 247 -0.98 -15.37 -3.73
N TRP A 248 -0.81 -14.23 -3.04
CA TRP A 248 0.46 -13.98 -2.36
C TRP A 248 0.67 -14.92 -1.16
N ILE A 249 -0.40 -15.23 -0.41
CA ILE A 249 -0.39 -16.21 0.68
C ILE A 249 0.06 -17.57 0.16
N CYS A 250 -0.44 -18.01 -1.01
CA CYS A 250 -0.22 -19.37 -1.53
C CYS A 250 0.90 -19.49 -2.59
N GLY A 251 1.33 -18.36 -3.15
CA GLY A 251 2.07 -18.28 -4.40
C GLY A 251 3.57 -18.13 -4.23
N THR A 252 4.04 -17.59 -3.09
CA THR A 252 5.30 -16.85 -3.12
C THR A 252 6.34 -17.19 -2.06
N CYS A 253 6.11 -18.20 -1.22
CA CYS A 253 7.17 -18.68 -0.34
C CYS A 253 7.70 -20.02 -0.85
N SER A 254 9.03 -20.14 -0.89
CA SER A 254 9.70 -21.42 -0.74
C SER A 254 8.98 -22.20 0.36
N ALA A 255 8.71 -23.48 0.13
CA ALA A 255 7.85 -24.30 0.96
C ALA A 255 8.14 -24.22 2.48
N SER A 256 9.35 -23.81 2.90
CA SER A 256 9.76 -23.57 4.29
C SER A 256 8.99 -22.44 4.99
N SER A 257 9.05 -21.19 4.51
CA SER A 257 8.49 -20.02 5.21
C SER A 257 6.96 -20.01 5.23
N LEU A 258 6.33 -20.60 4.20
CA LEU A 258 4.88 -20.79 4.12
C LEU A 258 4.37 -21.87 5.09
N LEU A 259 5.16 -22.94 5.28
CA LEU A 259 4.84 -23.97 6.26
C LEU A 259 5.01 -23.46 7.69
N GLU A 260 5.97 -22.56 7.92
CA GLU A 260 6.15 -21.88 9.20
C GLU A 260 5.02 -20.87 9.45
N TRP A 261 4.61 -20.14 8.40
CA TRP A 261 3.43 -19.27 8.38
C TRP A 261 2.15 -20.03 8.76
N PHE A 262 1.80 -21.10 8.01
CA PHE A 262 0.61 -21.90 8.32
C PHE A 262 0.73 -22.61 9.67
N ARG A 263 1.92 -23.03 10.09
CA ARG A 263 2.14 -23.64 11.42
C ARG A 263 1.87 -22.65 12.55
N GLU A 264 2.42 -21.42 12.47
CA GLU A 264 2.24 -20.41 13.52
C GLU A 264 0.82 -19.82 13.51
N VAL A 265 0.28 -19.55 12.32
CA VAL A 265 -1.13 -19.16 12.13
C VAL A 265 -2.05 -20.22 12.70
N SER A 266 -1.83 -21.49 12.36
CA SER A 266 -2.69 -22.56 12.83
C SER A 266 -2.56 -22.86 14.34
N ARG A 267 -1.47 -22.41 14.98
CA ARG A 267 -1.33 -22.44 16.44
C ARG A 267 -2.06 -21.28 17.13
N LEU A 268 -2.35 -20.20 16.39
CA LEU A 268 -2.99 -18.95 16.85
C LEU A 268 -4.47 -18.82 16.40
N ILE A 269 -4.93 -19.71 15.53
CA ILE A 269 -6.33 -19.81 15.11
C ILE A 269 -7.00 -20.83 16.06
N ASP A 270 -8.00 -20.40 16.84
CA ASP A 270 -8.79 -21.33 17.66
C ASP A 270 -9.41 -22.42 16.77
N LEU A 271 -9.56 -23.63 17.32
CA LEU A 271 -10.01 -24.84 16.61
C LEU A 271 -11.27 -24.65 15.76
N ASP A 272 -12.17 -23.75 16.18
CA ASP A 272 -13.43 -23.43 15.50
C ASP A 272 -13.20 -22.72 14.14
N TYR A 273 -12.16 -21.90 14.01
CA TYR A 273 -11.88 -21.10 12.80
C TYR A 273 -11.10 -21.87 11.73
N ILE A 274 -10.41 -22.96 12.09
CA ILE A 274 -9.80 -23.82 11.08
C ILE A 274 -10.92 -24.44 10.21
N GLY A 275 -12.10 -24.70 10.78
CA GLY A 275 -13.28 -25.13 10.03
C GLY A 275 -13.71 -24.11 8.97
N ASP A 276 -13.79 -22.83 9.33
CA ASP A 276 -14.15 -21.74 8.41
C ASP A 276 -13.09 -21.51 7.32
N LEU A 277 -11.81 -21.57 7.69
CA LEU A 277 -10.70 -21.50 6.74
C LEU A 277 -10.76 -22.65 5.73
N MET A 278 -11.04 -23.87 6.19
CA MET A 278 -11.20 -25.04 5.32
C MET A 278 -12.44 -24.88 4.43
N ASN A 279 -13.57 -24.42 4.95
CA ASN A 279 -14.76 -24.15 4.13
C ASN A 279 -14.48 -23.07 3.06
N TYR A 280 -13.71 -22.04 3.39
CA TYR A 280 -13.33 -21.01 2.46
C TYR A 280 -12.38 -21.52 1.37
N LEU A 281 -11.31 -22.24 1.75
CA LEU A 281 -10.41 -22.89 0.79
C LEU A 281 -11.15 -23.87 -0.12
N LYS A 282 -12.16 -24.57 0.41
CA LYS A 282 -13.05 -25.45 -0.37
C LYS A 282 -13.86 -24.67 -1.39
N ARG A 283 -14.41 -23.50 -1.02
CA ARG A 283 -15.14 -22.62 -1.95
C ARG A 283 -14.24 -22.06 -3.05
N LEU A 284 -12.98 -21.74 -2.74
CA LEU A 284 -12.00 -21.26 -3.72
C LEU A 284 -11.51 -22.36 -4.67
N ALA A 285 -11.33 -23.58 -4.16
CA ALA A 285 -10.93 -24.73 -4.94
C ALA A 285 -12.08 -25.31 -5.80
N ALA A 286 -13.34 -25.11 -5.37
CA ALA A 286 -14.53 -25.57 -6.08
C ALA A 286 -14.73 -24.84 -7.42
N ARG A 287 -15.09 -25.61 -8.44
CA ARG A 287 -15.46 -25.11 -9.76
C ARG A 287 -16.92 -24.62 -9.69
N GLY A 288 -17.10 -23.30 -9.76
CA GLY A 288 -18.37 -22.61 -9.55
C GLY A 288 -19.57 -23.33 -10.18
N SER A 289 -20.36 -23.98 -9.34
CA SER A 289 -21.60 -24.66 -9.70
C SER A 289 -22.63 -24.30 -8.63
N ASN A 290 -23.33 -23.19 -8.86
CA ASN A 290 -24.68 -22.86 -8.42
C ASN A 290 -24.86 -21.47 -7.79
N SER A 291 -26.03 -20.94 -8.15
CA SER A 291 -26.69 -19.69 -7.84
C SER A 291 -26.65 -19.28 -6.37
N ASP A 292 -25.87 -18.26 -6.05
CA ASP A 292 -26.26 -17.26 -5.07
C ASP A 292 -25.51 -15.94 -5.32
N GLY A 293 -26.20 -14.82 -5.12
CA GLY A 293 -25.81 -13.47 -5.55
C GLY A 293 -24.51 -12.89 -4.96
N SER A 294 -23.75 -13.65 -4.16
CA SER A 294 -22.42 -13.29 -3.66
C SER A 294 -21.26 -13.82 -4.52
N ALA A 295 -21.55 -14.42 -5.67
CA ALA A 295 -20.61 -15.22 -6.47
C ALA A 295 -19.91 -14.49 -7.63
N GLN A 296 -19.67 -13.18 -7.54
CA GLN A 296 -18.89 -12.47 -8.58
C GLN A 296 -17.36 -12.54 -8.38
N ILE A 297 -16.88 -12.95 -7.20
CA ILE A 297 -15.42 -13.01 -6.89
C ILE A 297 -14.83 -14.42 -7.11
N VAL A 298 -15.66 -15.47 -7.14
CA VAL A 298 -15.22 -16.88 -7.29
C VAL A 298 -14.88 -17.24 -8.76
N GLN A 299 -15.04 -16.32 -9.71
CA GLN A 299 -14.94 -16.60 -11.15
C GLN A 299 -13.55 -16.40 -11.79
N SER A 300 -12.53 -15.91 -11.07
CA SER A 300 -11.25 -15.54 -11.72
C SER A 300 -10.01 -16.35 -11.32
N LEU A 301 -10.11 -17.39 -10.49
CA LEU A 301 -8.94 -18.19 -10.10
C LEU A 301 -8.53 -19.15 -11.22
N THR A 302 -7.26 -19.12 -11.62
CA THR A 302 -6.63 -20.07 -12.53
C THR A 302 -6.53 -21.48 -11.93
N VAL A 303 -6.36 -22.50 -12.77
CA VAL A 303 -6.18 -23.90 -12.33
C VAL A 303 -5.01 -24.03 -11.33
N SER A 304 -3.94 -23.26 -11.53
CA SER A 304 -2.76 -23.25 -10.64
C SER A 304 -3.10 -22.74 -9.24
N GLU A 305 -3.87 -21.67 -9.14
CA GLU A 305 -4.23 -21.08 -7.84
C GLU A 305 -5.21 -21.96 -7.07
N ARG A 306 -6.19 -22.57 -7.76
CA ARG A 306 -7.09 -23.55 -7.16
C ARG A 306 -6.32 -24.76 -6.63
N LEU A 307 -5.33 -25.24 -7.39
CA LEU A 307 -4.47 -26.35 -6.97
C LEU A 307 -3.66 -26.00 -5.72
N ARG A 308 -3.12 -24.77 -5.66
CA ARG A 308 -2.42 -24.26 -4.47
C ARG A 308 -3.33 -24.17 -3.25
N CYS A 309 -4.59 -23.77 -3.40
CA CYS A 309 -5.56 -23.78 -2.30
C CYS A 309 -5.75 -25.18 -1.71
N CYS A 310 -5.83 -26.22 -2.56
CA CYS A 310 -5.88 -27.60 -2.08
C CYS A 310 -4.59 -28.04 -1.37
N ILE A 311 -3.41 -27.73 -1.94
CA ILE A 311 -2.10 -28.04 -1.31
C ILE A 311 -2.02 -27.43 0.09
N VAL A 312 -2.45 -26.18 0.23
CA VAL A 312 -2.51 -25.45 1.49
C VAL A 312 -3.45 -26.15 2.49
N ALA A 313 -4.67 -26.50 2.07
CA ALA A 313 -5.64 -27.18 2.92
C ALA A 313 -5.08 -28.49 3.50
N PHE A 314 -4.43 -29.31 2.67
CA PHE A 314 -3.77 -30.55 3.11
C PHE A 314 -2.59 -30.30 4.07
N LYS A 315 -1.79 -29.25 3.84
CA LYS A 315 -0.68 -28.87 4.72
C LYS A 315 -1.18 -28.42 6.10
N VAL A 316 -2.24 -27.58 6.14
CA VAL A 316 -2.88 -27.12 7.39
C VAL A 316 -3.38 -28.30 8.21
N MET A 317 -4.11 -29.23 7.60
CA MET A 317 -4.64 -30.39 8.34
C MET A 317 -3.53 -31.29 8.89
N ARG A 318 -2.43 -31.47 8.15
CA ARG A 318 -1.29 -32.27 8.61
C ARG A 318 -0.56 -31.65 9.80
N SER A 319 -0.52 -30.33 9.91
CA SER A 319 0.12 -29.65 11.04
C SER A 319 -0.70 -29.68 12.32
N ASN A 320 -2.03 -29.81 12.23
CA ASN A 320 -2.92 -29.84 13.40
C ASN A 320 -3.27 -31.24 13.91
N LEU A 321 -2.75 -32.28 13.24
CA LEU A 321 -2.71 -33.72 13.54
C LEU A 321 -3.93 -34.43 14.15
N ASN A 322 -4.97 -33.79 14.70
CA ASN A 322 -6.08 -34.46 15.40
C ASN A 322 -7.35 -33.61 15.60
N ALA A 323 -7.44 -32.39 15.04
CA ALA A 323 -8.36 -31.41 15.62
C ALA A 323 -9.60 -31.01 14.80
N LEU A 324 -9.84 -31.62 13.64
CA LEU A 324 -11.04 -31.33 12.85
C LEU A 324 -11.62 -32.57 12.19
N ASN A 325 -12.90 -32.80 12.44
CA ASN A 325 -13.75 -33.77 11.77
C ASN A 325 -14.14 -33.32 10.34
N VAL A 326 -13.24 -32.60 9.66
CA VAL A 326 -13.46 -32.05 8.31
C VAL A 326 -13.13 -33.14 7.29
N ASP A 327 -14.11 -33.49 6.48
CA ASP A 327 -13.96 -34.53 5.45
C ASP A 327 -12.94 -34.09 4.38
N LEU A 328 -11.83 -34.82 4.34
CA LEU A 328 -10.73 -34.63 3.40
C LEU A 328 -11.03 -35.24 2.02
N GLN A 329 -12.04 -36.12 1.90
CA GLN A 329 -12.40 -36.72 0.61
C GLN A 329 -12.74 -35.65 -0.41
N ASP A 330 -13.53 -34.64 -0.03
CA ASP A 330 -13.92 -33.56 -0.93
C ASP A 330 -12.71 -32.78 -1.47
N PHE A 331 -11.74 -32.48 -0.60
CA PHE A 331 -10.49 -31.83 -1.02
C PHE A 331 -9.63 -32.71 -1.90
N PHE A 332 -9.60 -34.02 -1.64
CA PHE A 332 -8.85 -34.99 -2.44
C PHE A 332 -9.45 -35.14 -3.84
N VAL A 333 -10.77 -35.22 -3.95
CA VAL A 333 -11.51 -35.26 -5.22
C VAL A 333 -11.27 -33.98 -6.02
N GLN A 334 -11.34 -32.81 -5.37
CA GLN A 334 -11.02 -31.53 -6.02
C GLN A 334 -9.56 -31.46 -6.46
N LEU A 335 -8.61 -31.88 -5.63
CA LEU A 335 -7.18 -31.95 -5.97
C LEU A 335 -6.96 -32.85 -7.20
N TYR A 336 -7.64 -33.99 -7.27
CA TYR A 336 -7.53 -34.94 -8.39
C TYR A 336 -8.05 -34.33 -9.69
N ASN A 337 -9.25 -33.74 -9.65
CA ASN A 337 -9.84 -33.08 -10.81
C ASN A 337 -8.99 -31.90 -11.30
N LEU A 338 -8.43 -31.10 -10.38
CA LEU A 338 -7.54 -29.98 -10.72
C LEU A 338 -6.20 -30.46 -11.25
N ALA A 339 -5.63 -31.55 -10.72
CA ALA A 339 -4.39 -32.13 -11.23
C ALA A 339 -4.54 -32.68 -12.65
N LEU A 340 -5.72 -33.20 -13.01
CA LEU A 340 -6.05 -33.62 -14.38
C LEU A 340 -6.24 -32.44 -15.35
N GLU A 341 -6.77 -31.32 -14.86
CA GLU A 341 -6.95 -30.09 -15.64
C GLU A 341 -5.64 -29.28 -15.79
N TYR A 342 -4.68 -29.49 -14.89
CA TYR A 342 -3.43 -28.75 -14.83
C TYR A 342 -2.48 -29.13 -15.98
N ARG A 343 -2.23 -28.19 -16.89
CA ARG A 343 -1.16 -28.30 -17.88
C ARG A 343 0.09 -27.59 -17.35
N PRO A 344 1.16 -28.33 -17.00
CA PRO A 344 2.36 -27.69 -16.47
C PRO A 344 3.01 -26.82 -17.56
N GLY A 345 3.09 -25.51 -17.30
CA GLY A 345 4.01 -24.62 -18.01
C GLY A 345 5.45 -24.83 -17.55
N SER A 346 6.42 -24.34 -18.33
CA SER A 346 7.87 -24.58 -18.13
C SER A 346 8.44 -24.21 -16.75
N TYR A 347 7.73 -23.39 -15.96
CA TYR A 347 8.16 -22.89 -14.63
C TYR A 347 7.25 -23.32 -13.47
N GLN A 348 6.35 -24.29 -13.71
CA GLN A 348 5.23 -24.60 -12.81
C GLN A 348 5.20 -26.07 -12.34
N GLY A 349 6.30 -26.80 -12.56
CA GLY A 349 6.46 -28.21 -12.19
C GLY A 349 6.55 -28.47 -10.67
N GLU A 350 6.99 -27.49 -9.88
CA GLU A 350 7.07 -27.60 -8.41
C GLU A 350 5.69 -27.80 -7.78
N VAL A 351 4.66 -27.09 -8.26
CA VAL A 351 3.28 -27.21 -7.76
C VAL A 351 2.73 -28.61 -8.04
N LEU A 352 3.03 -29.17 -9.21
CA LEU A 352 2.64 -30.53 -9.57
C LEU A 352 3.40 -31.56 -8.72
N ALA A 353 4.70 -31.36 -8.49
CA ALA A 353 5.49 -32.24 -7.62
C ALA A 353 4.97 -32.23 -6.17
N GLU A 354 4.66 -31.05 -5.61
CA GLU A 354 4.05 -30.95 -4.29
C GLU A 354 2.67 -31.60 -4.22
N THR A 355 1.84 -31.39 -5.25
CA THR A 355 0.53 -32.03 -5.38
C THR A 355 0.66 -33.55 -5.35
N LEU A 356 1.57 -34.11 -6.15
CA LEU A 356 1.84 -35.55 -6.20
C LEU A 356 2.40 -36.08 -4.88
N MET A 357 3.28 -35.33 -4.22
CA MET A 357 3.79 -35.69 -2.89
C MET A 357 2.67 -35.77 -1.84
N ILE A 358 1.68 -34.88 -1.92
CA ILE A 358 0.49 -34.94 -1.06
C ILE A 358 -0.37 -36.15 -1.42
N PHE A 359 -0.60 -36.43 -2.70
CA PHE A 359 -1.30 -37.63 -3.16
C PHE A 359 -0.68 -38.90 -2.57
N PHE A 360 0.62 -39.12 -2.75
CA PHE A 360 1.30 -40.32 -2.27
C PHE A 360 1.27 -40.43 -0.73
N LYS A 361 1.42 -39.32 -0.01
CA LYS A 361 1.38 -39.32 1.46
C LYS A 361 -0.01 -39.61 2.01
N TYR A 362 -1.07 -39.06 1.41
CA TYR A 362 -2.45 -39.31 1.82
C TYR A 362 -2.87 -40.75 1.52
N SER A 363 -2.40 -41.30 0.40
CA SER A 363 -2.67 -42.68 -0.02
C SER A 363 -2.04 -43.73 0.92
N SER A 364 -0.84 -43.45 1.43
CA SER A 364 -0.15 -44.29 2.42
C SER A 364 -0.83 -44.30 3.80
N LEU A 365 -1.64 -43.28 4.13
CA LEU A 365 -2.40 -43.22 5.38
C LEU A 365 -3.75 -43.97 5.30
N ASN A 366 -4.29 -44.13 4.10
CA ASN A 366 -5.62 -44.72 3.86
C ASN A 366 -5.59 -46.07 3.13
N ASN A 367 -4.43 -46.75 3.03
CA ASN A 367 -4.27 -48.04 2.33
C ASN A 367 -4.79 -48.04 0.87
N PHE A 368 -4.63 -46.93 0.14
CA PHE A 368 -4.91 -46.93 -1.30
C PHE A 368 -3.61 -47.07 -2.10
N ILE A 369 -3.50 -48.13 -2.91
CA ILE A 369 -2.38 -48.32 -3.85
C ILE A 369 -2.73 -47.63 -5.18
N TYR A 370 -2.04 -46.54 -5.49
CA TYR A 370 -2.14 -45.87 -6.78
C TYR A 370 -0.92 -46.20 -7.64
N LEU A 371 -1.14 -46.79 -8.82
CA LEU A 371 -0.10 -46.91 -9.84
C LEU A 371 -0.18 -45.68 -10.75
N MET A 372 0.81 -44.80 -10.65
CA MET A 372 0.89 -43.60 -11.49
C MET A 372 1.88 -43.84 -12.63
N HIS A 373 1.39 -43.94 -13.86
CA HIS A 373 2.24 -44.05 -15.05
C HIS A 373 2.34 -42.70 -15.76
N MET A 374 3.55 -42.13 -15.77
CA MET A 374 3.87 -40.90 -16.51
C MET A 374 4.37 -41.25 -17.91
N SER A 375 3.59 -40.93 -18.95
CA SER A 375 4.07 -41.02 -20.34
C SER A 375 3.82 -39.73 -21.09
N LYS A 376 4.92 -39.06 -21.43
CA LYS A 376 5.18 -37.94 -22.38
C LYS A 376 4.20 -36.76 -22.50
N ASN A 377 2.99 -36.80 -21.93
CA ASN A 377 1.99 -35.74 -21.76
C ASN A 377 0.66 -36.23 -21.11
N LYS A 378 0.61 -37.45 -20.56
CA LYS A 378 -0.58 -37.98 -19.85
C LYS A 378 -0.17 -38.59 -18.51
N ILE A 379 -0.92 -38.22 -17.47
CA ILE A 379 -0.93 -38.91 -16.18
C ILE A 379 -2.06 -39.94 -16.26
N VAL A 380 -1.73 -41.22 -16.14
CA VAL A 380 -2.72 -42.29 -16.01
C VAL A 380 -2.62 -42.84 -14.59
N LEU A 381 -3.71 -42.69 -13.83
CA LEU A 381 -3.87 -43.29 -12.50
C LEU A 381 -4.66 -44.58 -12.63
N TYR A 382 -4.02 -45.70 -12.25
CA TYR A 382 -4.70 -46.99 -12.11
C TYR A 382 -5.22 -47.13 -10.68
N PHE A 383 -6.52 -47.43 -10.56
CA PHE A 383 -7.13 -47.85 -9.30
C PHE A 383 -6.89 -49.36 -9.13
N LEU A 384 -6.10 -49.75 -8.14
CA LEU A 384 -6.08 -51.13 -7.67
C LEU A 384 -6.91 -51.16 -6.39
N TYR A 385 -8.13 -51.72 -6.48
CA TYR A 385 -8.85 -52.15 -5.30
C TYR A 385 -8.17 -53.44 -4.82
N ASP A 386 -7.67 -53.45 -3.58
CA ASP A 386 -7.45 -54.71 -2.87
C ASP A 386 -8.84 -55.33 -2.61
N VAL A 387 -9.05 -56.54 -3.11
CA VAL A 387 -10.21 -57.39 -2.81
C VAL A 387 -9.91 -58.21 -1.57
#